data_AF-A0A6G6J843-F1
#
_entry.id   AF-A0A6G6J843-F1
#
_cell.length_a   1.000
_cell.length_b   1.000
_cell.length_c   1.000
_cell.angle_alpha   90.00
_cell.angle_beta   90.00
_cell.angle_gamma   90.00
#
_symmetry.space_group_name_H-M   'P 1'
#
loop_
_entity.id
_entity.type
_entity.pdbx_description
1 polymer ?
#
loop_
_entity_poly.entity_id
_entity_poly.type
_entity_poly.pdbx_seq_one_letter_code
_entity_poly.pdbx_strand_id
1 'polypeptide(L)'
;MSSSITRNYLYQSGNSDKFYTLSLVATGNTWEVLSHYGRSGTSGKRAVVQPATSYTEAHTVFEKACNKRLKRGYYLAGSSSPVPASPIAPNPANSLAALEAKRQRHALLSAIPAPVITLNPMSLLL
;
A
#
# COMPACT_ATOMS: atom_id res chain seq x y z
N MET A 1 28.94 22.66 11.01
CA MET A 1 28.41 21.33 10.61
C MET A 1 26.90 21.40 10.65
N SER A 2 26.23 21.29 9.51
CA SER A 2 24.77 21.35 9.43
C SER A 2 24.18 19.99 9.81
N SER A 3 23.93 19.77 11.10
CA SER A 3 23.36 18.52 11.62
C SER A 3 21.86 18.46 11.26
N SER A 4 21.52 17.90 10.10
CA SER A 4 20.14 17.60 9.76
C SER A 4 19.77 16.19 10.23
N ILE A 5 18.64 16.07 10.92
CA ILE A 5 18.13 14.77 11.40
C ILE A 5 16.92 14.42 10.54
N THR A 6 16.92 13.24 9.93
CA THR A 6 15.79 12.77 9.11
C THR A 6 15.32 11.40 9.57
N ARG A 7 14.00 11.21 9.66
CA ARG A 7 13.35 9.94 9.96
C ARG A 7 12.30 9.63 8.93
N ASN A 8 12.44 8.47 8.30
CA ASN A 8 11.52 7.96 7.30
C ASN A 8 10.56 6.98 7.95
N TYR A 9 9.30 7.08 7.58
CA TYR A 9 8.23 6.23 8.09
C TYR A 9 7.40 5.67 6.94
N LEU A 10 6.96 4.43 7.10
CA LEU A 10 6.07 3.76 6.18
C LEU A 10 4.81 3.32 6.91
N TYR A 11 3.72 3.24 6.17
CA TYR A 11 2.44 2.72 6.64
C TYR A 11 1.84 1.85 5.54
N GLN A 12 1.54 0.60 5.87
CA GLN A 12 0.92 -0.35 4.96
C GLN A 12 -0.27 -1.02 5.65
N SER A 13 -1.46 -0.85 5.07
CA SER A 13 -2.69 -1.48 5.54
C SER A 13 -3.69 -1.62 4.39
N GLY A 14 -4.04 -2.85 4.02
CA GLY A 14 -4.85 -3.10 2.83
C GLY A 14 -4.21 -2.49 1.57
N ASN A 15 -4.99 -1.73 0.80
CA ASN A 15 -4.49 -1.00 -0.38
C ASN A 15 -3.84 0.37 -0.05
N SER A 16 -3.72 0.72 1.24
CA SER A 16 -3.02 1.93 1.65
C SER A 16 -1.54 1.65 1.80
N ASP A 17 -0.75 2.27 0.92
CA ASP A 17 0.71 2.32 0.99
C ASP A 17 1.13 3.80 1.02
N LYS A 18 1.65 4.24 2.17
CA LYS A 18 1.94 5.64 2.45
C LYS A 18 3.34 5.79 3.03
N PHE A 19 4.01 6.86 2.63
CA PHE A 19 5.26 7.29 3.24
C PHE A 19 5.06 8.59 4.04
N TYR A 20 5.91 8.78 5.03
CA TYR A 20 6.02 10.01 5.78
C TYR A 20 7.47 10.23 6.21
N THR A 21 8.09 11.32 5.78
CA THR A 21 9.44 11.70 6.15
C THR A 21 9.36 12.96 7.02
N LEU A 22 10.05 12.92 8.16
CA LEU A 22 10.27 14.08 9.01
C LEU A 22 11.74 14.46 8.94
N SER A 23 12.03 15.74 8.73
CA SER A 23 13.39 16.28 8.71
C SER A 23 13.49 17.50 9.61
N LEU A 24 14.47 17.51 10.51
CA LEU A 24 14.89 18.68 11.25
C LEU A 24 16.06 19.33 10.49
N VAL A 25 15.87 20.58 10.06
CA VAL A 25 16.82 21.31 9.22
C VAL A 25 17.14 22.65 9.87
N ALA A 26 18.39 23.08 9.78
CA ALA A 26 18.79 24.43 10.14
C ALA A 26 18.60 25.37 8.93
N THR A 27 17.85 26.45 9.13
CA THR A 27 17.55 27.46 8.11
C THR A 27 18.16 28.79 8.59
N GLY A 28 19.43 29.03 8.23
CA GLY A 28 20.18 30.19 8.74
C GLY A 28 20.39 30.11 10.25
N ASN A 29 19.79 31.05 10.99
CA ASN A 29 19.85 31.10 12.47
C ASN A 29 18.65 30.43 13.15
N THR A 30 17.71 29.87 12.39
CA THR A 30 16.53 29.19 12.91
C THR A 30 16.55 27.70 12.57
N TRP A 31 15.61 26.97 13.17
CA TRP A 31 15.43 25.54 12.94
C TRP A 31 14.00 25.26 12.50
N GLU A 32 13.85 24.34 11.55
CA GLU A 32 12.55 24.00 11.01
C GLU A 32 12.37 22.48 10.96
N VAL A 33 11.17 22.03 11.33
CA VAL A 33 10.76 20.65 11.13
C VAL A 33 9.92 20.57 9.86
N LEU A 34 10.47 19.91 8.84
CA LEU A 34 9.80 19.67 7.57
C LEU A 34 9.15 18.30 7.57
N SER A 35 7.98 18.20 6.95
CA SER A 35 7.30 16.95 6.68
C SER A 35 7.13 16.75 5.18
N HIS A 36 7.36 15.54 4.71
CA HIS A 36 7.11 15.13 3.32
C HIS A 36 6.33 13.82 3.35
N TYR A 37 5.13 13.79 2.76
CA TYR A 37 4.22 12.65 2.90
C TYR A 37 3.36 12.42 1.66
N GLY A 38 2.97 11.18 1.43
CA GLY A 38 2.18 10.81 0.26
C GLY A 38 1.91 9.33 0.17
N ARG A 39 1.35 8.91 -0.97
CA ARG A 39 1.36 7.49 -1.35
C ARG A 39 2.71 7.12 -1.93
N SER A 40 3.19 5.93 -1.63
CA SER A 40 4.43 5.42 -2.22
C SER A 40 4.35 5.45 -3.75
N GLY A 41 5.44 5.83 -4.41
CA GLY A 41 5.49 6.05 -5.86
C GLY A 41 4.93 7.40 -6.34
N THR A 42 4.49 8.29 -5.45
CA THR A 42 4.07 9.66 -5.81
C THR A 42 5.06 10.70 -5.30
N SER A 43 5.05 11.90 -5.89
CA SER A 43 5.86 13.04 -5.40
C SER A 43 5.49 13.49 -3.99
N GLY A 44 4.29 13.15 -3.51
CA GLY A 44 3.78 13.54 -2.20
C GLY A 44 3.59 15.05 -2.02
N LYS A 45 3.44 15.47 -0.77
CA LYS A 45 3.26 16.86 -0.33
C LYS A 45 4.31 17.20 0.71
N ARG A 46 4.83 18.43 0.67
CA ARG A 46 5.75 18.96 1.67
C ARG A 46 5.06 20.05 2.49
N ALA A 47 5.33 20.08 3.79
CA ALA A 47 4.80 21.10 4.69
C ALA A 47 5.76 21.34 5.85
N VAL A 48 5.86 22.61 6.27
CA VAL A 48 6.51 22.99 7.53
C VAL A 48 5.59 22.58 8.67
N VAL A 49 6.10 21.79 9.61
CA VAL A 49 5.35 21.37 10.79
C VAL A 49 5.29 22.52 11.79
N GLN A 50 6.45 23.10 12.11
CA GLN A 50 6.59 24.24 13.00
C GLN A 50 7.96 24.91 12.79
N PRO A 51 8.03 26.25 12.70
CA PRO A 51 9.28 26.98 12.82
C PRO A 51 9.70 27.05 14.30
N ALA A 52 11.00 26.97 14.57
CA ALA A 52 11.57 27.03 15.90
C ALA A 52 12.84 27.90 15.91
N THR A 53 13.06 28.64 17.00
CA THR A 53 14.19 29.56 17.10
C THR A 53 15.45 28.87 17.63
N SER A 54 15.31 27.73 18.31
CA SER A 54 16.41 26.96 18.88
C SER A 54 16.38 25.49 18.47
N TYR A 55 17.57 24.87 18.44
CA TYR A 55 17.71 23.45 18.15
C TYR A 55 16.92 22.59 19.14
N THR A 56 17.00 22.89 20.44
CA THR A 56 16.35 22.11 21.50
C THR A 56 14.83 22.10 21.37
N GLU A 57 14.24 23.24 21.05
CA GLU A 57 12.81 23.35 20.78
C GLU A 57 12.43 22.54 19.54
N ALA A 58 13.16 22.73 18.44
CA ALA A 58 12.92 22.06 17.18
C ALA A 58 13.06 20.52 17.31
N HIS A 59 14.05 20.06 18.07
CA HIS A 59 14.25 18.65 18.40
C HIS A 59 13.07 18.10 19.22
N THR A 60 12.57 18.86 20.19
CA THR A 60 11.39 18.46 20.96
C THR A 60 10.15 18.32 20.08
N VAL A 61 9.94 19.26 19.17
CA VAL A 61 8.83 19.20 18.19
C VAL A 61 9.01 18.02 17.25
N PHE A 62 10.24 17.79 16.77
CA PHE A 62 10.58 16.65 15.92
C PHE A 62 10.27 15.31 16.60
N GLU A 63 10.70 15.13 17.85
CA GLU A 63 10.40 13.92 18.63
C GLU A 63 8.90 13.72 18.87
N LYS A 64 8.17 14.81 19.20
CA LYS A 64 6.70 14.77 19.30
C LYS A 64 6.05 14.34 17.99
N ALA A 65 6.52 14.86 16.85
CA ALA A 65 6.02 14.50 15.53
C ALA A 65 6.32 13.03 15.20
N CYS A 66 7.51 12.53 15.55
CA CYS A 66 7.91 11.13 15.41
C CYS A 66 6.98 10.20 16.21
N ASN A 67 6.80 10.47 17.50
CA ASN A 67 5.93 9.70 18.38
C ASN A 67 4.47 9.70 17.90
N LYS A 68 3.99 10.82 17.35
CA LYS A 68 2.66 10.92 16.74
C LYS A 68 2.51 10.00 15.52
N ARG A 69 3.56 9.79 14.72
CA ARG A 69 3.50 8.86 13.58
C ARG A 69 3.47 7.42 14.05
N LEU A 70 4.32 7.06 15.01
CA LEU A 70 4.33 5.72 15.61
C LEU A 70 2.96 5.34 16.19
N LYS A 71 2.34 6.26 16.96
CA LYS A 71 0.97 6.08 17.51
C LYS A 71 -0.11 5.90 16.44
N ARG A 72 0.13 6.31 15.20
CA ARG A 72 -0.80 6.17 14.07
C ARG A 72 -0.56 4.88 13.26
N GLY A 73 0.31 4.00 13.72
CA GLY A 73 0.64 2.74 13.06
C GLY A 73 1.68 2.87 11.95
N TYR A 74 2.36 4.02 11.84
CA TYR A 74 3.54 4.10 10.99
C TYR A 74 4.73 3.40 11.68
N TYR A 75 5.58 2.76 10.90
CA TYR A 75 6.83 2.16 11.38
C TYR A 75 8.03 2.88 10.77
N LEU A 76 9.15 2.91 11.50
CA LEU A 76 10.36 3.60 11.07
C LEU A 76 11.06 2.75 9.99
N ALA A 77 11.30 3.35 8.82
CA ALA A 77 12.01 2.71 7.72
C ALA A 77 13.52 2.79 7.97
N GLY A 78 14.19 1.63 8.01
CA GLY A 78 15.63 1.54 8.23
C GLY A 78 16.05 1.21 9.66
N SER A 79 15.15 1.23 10.64
CA SER A 79 15.32 0.36 11.82
C SER A 79 14.93 -1.04 11.38
N SER A 80 15.86 -1.98 11.45
CA SER A 80 15.60 -3.40 11.26
C SER A 80 14.58 -3.89 12.29
N SER A 81 13.30 -3.68 12.03
CA SER A 81 12.24 -4.50 12.56
C SER A 81 11.54 -5.06 11.34
N PRO A 82 11.66 -6.37 11.07
CA PRO A 82 10.99 -6.98 9.95
C PRO A 82 9.51 -6.67 10.10
N VAL A 83 8.93 -6.10 9.04
CA VAL A 83 7.49 -6.22 8.81
C VAL A 83 7.18 -7.70 9.04
N PRO A 84 6.27 -8.08 9.96
CA PRO A 84 5.79 -9.45 9.94
C PRO A 84 5.24 -9.62 8.54
N ALA A 85 5.94 -10.42 7.73
CA ALA A 85 5.46 -10.77 6.42
C ALA A 85 4.08 -11.36 6.67
N SER A 86 3.04 -10.59 6.39
CA SER A 86 1.75 -11.18 6.09
C SER A 86 2.09 -12.28 5.10
N PRO A 87 1.78 -13.56 5.40
CA PRO A 87 2.18 -14.65 4.55
C PRO A 87 1.71 -14.27 3.15
N ILE A 88 2.68 -14.05 2.26
CA ILE A 88 2.41 -13.98 0.83
C ILE A 88 1.91 -15.38 0.55
N ALA A 89 0.59 -15.56 0.60
CA ALA A 89 -0.03 -16.70 -0.01
C ALA A 89 0.50 -16.66 -1.45
N PRO A 90 1.22 -17.70 -1.91
CA PRO A 90 1.70 -17.74 -3.29
C PRO A 90 0.47 -17.56 -4.16
N ASN A 91 0.43 -16.45 -4.91
CA ASN A 91 -0.70 -16.12 -5.76
C ASN A 91 -0.80 -17.24 -6.80
N PRO A 92 -1.82 -18.13 -6.76
CA PRO A 92 -1.84 -19.32 -7.61
C PRO A 92 -2.15 -18.98 -9.08
N ALA A 93 -2.34 -17.69 -9.39
CA ALA A 93 -2.74 -17.14 -10.68
C ALA A 93 -1.78 -17.45 -11.84
N ASN A 94 -0.51 -17.83 -11.57
CA ASN A 94 0.46 -18.22 -12.60
C ASN A 94 0.88 -19.70 -12.52
N SER A 95 0.18 -20.53 -11.75
CA SER A 95 0.47 -21.97 -11.71
C SER A 95 -0.09 -22.70 -12.94
N LEU A 96 0.67 -23.64 -13.51
CA LEU A 96 0.23 -24.52 -14.60
C LEU A 96 -1.12 -25.20 -14.29
N ALA A 97 -1.36 -25.52 -13.02
CA ALA A 97 -2.63 -26.08 -12.53
C ALA A 97 -3.83 -25.15 -12.74
N ALA A 98 -3.67 -23.83 -12.58
CA ALA A 98 -4.74 -22.87 -12.81
C ALA A 98 -5.09 -22.72 -14.31
N LEU A 99 -4.08 -22.84 -15.19
CA LEU A 99 -4.28 -22.84 -16.63
C LEU A 99 -4.99 -24.13 -17.09
N GLU A 100 -4.62 -25.28 -16.52
CA GLU A 100 -5.28 -26.57 -16.76
C GLU A 100 -6.73 -26.58 -16.27
N ALA A 101 -7.01 -26.07 -15.07
CA ALA A 101 -8.38 -25.97 -14.56
C ALA A 101 -9.27 -25.09 -15.46
N LYS A 102 -8.72 -23.99 -16.00
CA LYS A 102 -9.43 -23.13 -16.95
C LYS A 102 -9.68 -23.85 -18.28
N ARG A 103 -8.73 -24.64 -18.79
CA ARG A 103 -8.90 -25.47 -19.98
C ARG A 103 -9.96 -26.56 -19.77
N GLN A 104 -9.94 -27.25 -18.63
CA GLN A 104 -10.90 -28.31 -18.30
C GLN A 104 -12.34 -27.77 -18.20
N ARG A 105 -12.54 -26.58 -17.59
CA ARG A 105 -13.86 -25.95 -17.52
C ARG A 105 -14.42 -25.59 -18.91
N HIS A 106 -13.56 -25.12 -19.82
CA HIS A 106 -13.96 -24.83 -21.19
C HIS A 106 -14.31 -26.10 -21.98
N ALA A 107 -13.57 -27.20 -21.77
CA ALA A 107 -13.86 -28.49 -22.38
C ALA A 107 -15.21 -29.08 -21.94
N LEU A 108 -15.57 -28.92 -20.66
CA LEU A 108 -16.88 -29.35 -20.14
C LEU A 108 -18.05 -28.54 -20.73
N LEU A 109 -17.87 -27.23 -20.94
CA LEU A 109 -18.89 -26.37 -21.56
C LEU A 109 -19.11 -26.70 -23.04
N SER A 110 -18.06 -27.12 -23.76
CA SER A 110 -18.19 -27.55 -25.17
C SER A 110 -18.81 -28.94 -25.35
N ALA A 111 -18.93 -29.72 -24.28
CA ALA A 111 -19.45 -31.09 -24.32
C ALA A 111 -20.95 -31.17 -23.98
N ILE A 112 -21.66 -30.04 -23.87
CA ILE A 112 -23.11 -30.04 -23.68
C ILE A 112 -23.76 -30.44 -25.01
N PRO A 113 -24.37 -31.64 -25.13
CA PRO A 113 -25.13 -31.98 -26.32
C PRO A 113 -26.33 -31.04 -26.40
N ALA A 114 -26.45 -30.33 -27.52
CA ALA A 114 -27.65 -29.55 -27.80
C ALA A 114 -28.87 -30.48 -27.73
N PRO A 115 -29.95 -30.12 -27.00
CA PRO A 115 -31.16 -30.92 -27.02
C PRO A 115 -31.70 -30.92 -28.45
N VAL A 116 -31.77 -32.10 -29.07
CA VAL A 116 -32.52 -32.31 -30.31
C VAL A 116 -33.99 -32.08 -29.97
N ILE A 117 -34.51 -30.91 -30.34
CA ILE A 117 -35.94 -30.64 -30.28
C ILE A 117 -36.58 -31.35 -31.47
N THR A 118 -37.13 -32.54 -31.22
CA THR A 118 -37.96 -33.25 -32.19
C THR A 118 -39.30 -32.53 -32.27
N LEU A 119 -39.48 -31.66 -33.27
CA LEU A 119 -40.79 -31.08 -33.60
C LEU A 119 -41.69 -32.19 -34.15
N ASN A 120 -42.74 -32.53 -33.42
CA ASN A 120 -43.76 -33.49 -33.83
C ASN A 120 -44.87 -32.75 -34.63
N PRO A 121 -45.09 -33.02 -35.92
CA PRO A 121 -46.00 -32.23 -36.76
C PRO A 121 -47.47 -32.70 -36.75
N MET A 122 -47.95 -33.37 -35.70
CA MET A 122 -49.37 -33.76 -35.61
C MET A 122 -49.98 -33.50 -34.23
N SER A 123 -50.50 -32.30 -34.04
CA SER A 123 -51.64 -32.04 -33.16
C SER A 123 -52.37 -30.79 -33.65
N LEU A 124 -52.91 -30.92 -34.87
CA LEU A 124 -54.02 -30.13 -35.39
C LEU A 124 -55.16 -31.14 -35.53
N LEU A 125 -56.09 -31.13 -34.57
CA LEU A 125 -57.47 -31.65 -34.59
C LEU A 125 -57.87 -32.12 -33.19
N LEU A 126 -58.50 -31.23 -32.42
CA LEU A 126 -59.83 -31.41 -31.81
C LEU A 126 -60.16 -30.17 -30.96
#